data_AF-A0A534XA20-F1
#
_entry.id   AF-A0A534XA20-F1
#
_cell.length_a   1.000
_cell.length_b   1.000
_cell.length_c   1.000
_cell.angle_alpha   90.00
_cell.angle_beta   90.00
_cell.angle_gamma   90.00
#
_symmetry.space_group_name_H-M   'P 1'
#
loop_
_entity.id
_entity.type
_entity.pdbx_description
1 polymer ?
#
loop_
_entity_poly.entity_id
_entity_poly.type
_entity_poly.pdbx_seq_one_letter_code
_entity_poly.pdbx_strand_id
1 'polypeptide(L)'
;MSTRVLLGLALGIVTSAVPAVAQFSPNQELPLPLAGGQLPVGFVVRGLEPGLRVGPDGAVYVVSIRGVPTGVDLHRHFAPSDGAPAADGTYPFKYLGRPDGCGIFAAGCDVVGVAEGGGDVDIAVNFPASGVPNLALTSLTLVPGVTGTHSADRGENFTDPNPAAA
;
A
#
# COMPACT_ATOMS: atom_id res chain seq x y z
N MET A 1 -46.44 -53.49 -13.16
CA MET A 1 -46.10 -52.32 -14.00
C MET A 1 -45.69 -51.19 -13.08
N SER A 2 -44.51 -50.62 -13.32
CA SER A 2 -43.71 -49.84 -12.37
C SER A 2 -44.11 -48.36 -12.33
N THR A 3 -44.33 -47.83 -11.12
CA THR A 3 -44.52 -46.41 -10.84
C THR A 3 -43.16 -45.72 -10.82
N ARG A 4 -42.94 -44.75 -11.73
CA ARG A 4 -41.74 -43.89 -11.71
C ARG A 4 -42.10 -42.53 -11.12
N VAL A 5 -41.57 -42.25 -9.93
CA VAL A 5 -41.52 -40.91 -9.34
C VAL A 5 -40.29 -40.22 -9.91
N LEU A 6 -40.48 -39.15 -10.69
CA LEU A 6 -39.38 -38.24 -11.05
C LEU A 6 -39.20 -37.24 -9.89
N LEU A 7 -38.11 -37.39 -9.14
CA LEU A 7 -37.65 -36.39 -8.19
C LEU A 7 -36.76 -35.40 -8.97
N GLY A 8 -37.32 -34.23 -9.33
CA GLY A 8 -36.55 -33.14 -9.91
C GLY A 8 -35.75 -32.43 -8.83
N LEU A 9 -34.43 -32.60 -8.82
CA LEU A 9 -33.52 -31.81 -7.99
C LEU A 9 -33.32 -30.44 -8.67
N ALA A 10 -34.07 -29.42 -8.24
CA ALA A 10 -33.83 -28.05 -8.66
C ALA A 10 -32.58 -27.53 -7.94
N LEU A 11 -31.47 -27.41 -8.68
CA LEU A 11 -30.26 -26.73 -8.21
C LEU A 11 -30.57 -25.23 -8.14
N GLY A 12 -31.02 -24.77 -6.97
CA GLY A 12 -31.21 -23.35 -6.69
C GLY A 12 -29.86 -22.65 -6.68
N ILE A 13 -29.51 -22.00 -7.78
CA ILE A 13 -28.42 -21.03 -7.81
C ILE A 13 -28.90 -19.86 -6.95
N VAL A 14 -28.40 -19.79 -5.70
CA VAL A 14 -28.57 -18.60 -4.86
C VAL A 14 -27.67 -17.52 -5.47
N THR A 15 -28.19 -16.77 -6.44
CA THR A 15 -27.58 -15.49 -6.81
C THR A 15 -27.97 -14.50 -5.72
N SER A 16 -27.20 -14.43 -4.64
CA SER A 16 -27.24 -13.29 -3.74
C SER A 16 -26.64 -12.10 -4.49
N ALA A 17 -27.45 -11.47 -5.35
CA ALA A 17 -27.11 -10.19 -5.93
C ALA A 17 -27.14 -9.17 -4.79
N VAL A 18 -25.96 -8.78 -4.31
CA VAL A 18 -25.83 -7.64 -3.41
C VAL A 18 -26.28 -6.42 -4.22
N PRO A 19 -27.29 -5.64 -3.76
CA PRO A 19 -27.65 -4.42 -4.45
C PRO A 19 -26.42 -3.51 -4.52
N ALA A 20 -26.10 -3.03 -5.71
CA ALA A 20 -25.03 -2.06 -5.87
C ALA A 20 -25.44 -0.78 -5.13
N VAL A 21 -24.80 -0.51 -4.00
CA VAL A 21 -24.90 0.79 -3.32
C VAL A 21 -24.08 1.75 -4.16
N ALA A 22 -24.73 2.42 -5.10
CA ALA A 22 -24.11 3.43 -5.94
C ALA A 22 -23.92 4.72 -5.13
N GLN A 23 -22.97 4.70 -4.21
CA GLN A 23 -22.42 5.91 -3.63
C GLN A 23 -20.96 5.63 -3.34
N PHE A 24 -20.08 6.18 -4.17
CA PHE A 24 -18.67 6.28 -3.79
C PHE A 24 -18.61 7.05 -2.47
N SER A 25 -17.71 6.64 -1.57
CA SER A 25 -17.39 7.47 -0.41
C SER A 25 -16.94 8.84 -0.90
N PRO A 26 -17.09 9.89 -0.06
CA PRO A 26 -16.34 11.11 -0.29
C PRO A 26 -14.86 10.81 -0.55
N ASN A 27 -14.20 11.67 -1.32
CA ASN A 27 -12.75 11.57 -1.52
C ASN A 27 -12.07 11.60 -0.16
N GLN A 28 -11.22 10.61 0.10
CA GLN A 28 -10.35 10.59 1.25
C GLN A 28 -8.93 10.88 0.77
N GLU A 29 -8.38 12.00 1.22
CA GLU A 29 -6.96 12.31 1.04
C GLU A 29 -6.15 11.56 2.08
N LEU A 30 -5.06 10.92 1.65
CA LEU A 30 -4.09 10.33 2.56
C LEU A 30 -3.05 11.41 2.90
N PRO A 31 -3.02 11.90 4.15
CA PRO A 31 -2.12 12.98 4.50
C PRO A 31 -0.67 12.50 4.33
N LEU A 32 0.08 13.27 3.55
CA LEU A 32 1.53 13.17 3.46
C LEU A 32 2.13 14.17 4.44
N PRO A 33 3.23 13.84 5.13
CA PRO A 33 3.91 14.83 5.95
C PRO A 33 4.39 15.99 5.05
N LEU A 34 3.79 17.17 5.27
CA LEU A 34 4.24 18.43 4.70
C LEU A 34 5.56 18.83 5.37
N ALA A 35 6.69 18.34 4.92
CA ALA A 35 7.95 18.95 5.33
C ALA A 35 9.04 18.75 4.29
N GLY A 36 9.29 19.79 3.48
CA GLY A 36 10.65 20.06 3.03
C GLY A 36 11.42 20.56 4.25
N GLY A 37 12.43 19.82 4.70
CA GLY A 37 13.35 20.28 5.73
C GLY A 37 14.07 21.56 5.31
N GLN A 38 14.88 22.11 6.21
CA GLN A 38 15.67 23.34 6.04
C GLN A 38 16.82 23.17 5.03
N LEU A 39 16.55 22.59 3.85
CA LEU A 39 17.50 22.58 2.76
C LEU A 39 17.39 23.91 2.00
N PRO A 40 18.49 24.41 1.41
CA PRO A 40 18.46 25.60 0.54
C PRO A 40 17.51 25.45 -0.67
N VAL A 41 17.02 24.23 -0.93
CA VAL A 41 16.06 23.85 -1.96
C VAL A 41 14.88 23.12 -1.31
N GLY A 42 13.66 23.59 -1.58
CA GLY A 42 12.43 22.95 -1.11
C GLY A 42 11.90 21.97 -2.16
N PHE A 43 11.57 20.75 -1.73
CA PHE A 43 10.86 19.78 -2.57
C PHE A 43 9.38 19.83 -2.24
N VAL A 44 8.53 19.92 -3.27
CA VAL A 44 7.08 19.83 -3.07
C VAL A 44 6.73 18.35 -2.92
N VAL A 45 6.32 17.94 -1.72
CA VAL A 45 5.75 16.61 -1.49
C VAL A 45 4.37 16.55 -2.14
N ARG A 46 4.21 15.73 -3.17
CA ARG A 46 2.91 15.39 -3.78
C ARG A 46 2.87 13.90 -4.04
N GLY A 47 1.70 13.27 -3.89
CA GLY A 47 1.46 11.95 -4.45
C GLY A 47 1.23 12.09 -5.95
N LEU A 48 2.28 11.90 -6.75
CA LEU A 48 2.22 12.09 -8.21
C LEU A 48 1.50 10.93 -8.89
N GLU A 49 1.83 9.70 -8.48
CA GLU A 49 1.27 8.47 -9.02
C GLU A 49 1.02 7.50 -7.86
N PRO A 50 -0.27 7.20 -7.56
CA PRO A 50 -0.62 6.26 -6.51
C PRO A 50 -0.69 4.82 -7.03
N GLY A 51 -0.18 3.88 -6.24
CA GLY A 51 -0.39 2.45 -6.43
C GLY A 51 -1.21 1.86 -5.28
N LEU A 52 -1.94 0.76 -5.52
CA LEU A 52 -2.59 0.01 -4.44
C LEU A 52 -2.33 -1.49 -4.52
N ARG A 53 -2.30 -2.13 -3.36
CA ARG A 53 -2.33 -3.60 -3.26
C ARG A 53 -3.13 -4.02 -2.05
N VAL A 54 -4.03 -4.98 -2.26
CA VAL A 54 -4.75 -5.65 -1.16
C VAL A 54 -4.13 -7.02 -0.91
N GLY A 55 -3.70 -7.26 0.33
CA GLY A 55 -3.19 -8.54 0.80
C GLY A 55 -4.30 -9.57 1.04
N PRO A 56 -3.95 -10.86 1.10
CA PRO A 56 -4.92 -11.93 1.36
C PRO A 56 -5.61 -11.86 2.72
N ASP A 57 -4.99 -11.20 3.69
CA ASP A 57 -5.54 -10.98 5.02
C ASP A 57 -6.43 -9.72 5.09
N GLY A 58 -6.62 -9.02 3.98
CA GLY A 58 -7.44 -7.82 3.89
C GLY A 58 -6.71 -6.52 4.22
N ALA A 59 -5.39 -6.55 4.43
CA ALA A 59 -4.59 -5.33 4.52
C ALA A 59 -4.58 -4.60 3.17
N VAL A 60 -4.88 -3.31 3.18
CA VAL A 60 -4.84 -2.42 2.01
C VAL A 60 -3.61 -1.55 2.12
N TYR A 61 -2.73 -1.61 1.12
CA TYR A 61 -1.53 -0.79 1.02
C TYR A 61 -1.71 0.21 -0.11
N VAL A 62 -1.45 1.48 0.17
CA VAL A 62 -1.47 2.57 -0.81
C VAL A 62 -0.10 3.21 -0.83
N VAL A 63 0.54 3.20 -1.98
CA VAL A 63 1.86 3.81 -2.18
C VAL A 63 1.73 5.04 -3.04
N SER A 64 2.60 6.03 -2.86
CA SER A 64 2.63 7.22 -3.71
C SER A 64 4.05 7.69 -3.97
N ILE A 65 4.31 8.09 -5.21
CA ILE A 65 5.61 8.61 -5.63
C ILE A 65 5.72 10.10 -5.31
N ARG A 66 6.79 10.50 -4.62
CA ARG A 66 7.14 11.92 -4.40
C ARG A 66 7.92 12.52 -5.58
N GLY A 67 8.54 11.67 -6.40
CA GLY A 67 9.45 12.03 -7.50
C GLY A 67 10.90 11.59 -7.25
N VAL A 68 11.78 11.72 -8.24
CA VAL A 68 13.24 11.51 -8.05
C VAL A 68 13.89 12.82 -7.60
N PRO A 69 14.79 12.81 -6.62
CA PRO A 69 15.18 11.70 -5.76
C PRO A 69 14.35 11.69 -4.47
N THR A 70 13.11 12.14 -4.45
CA THR A 70 12.34 12.36 -3.22
C THR A 70 11.64 11.11 -2.70
N GLY A 71 11.79 9.94 -3.33
CA GLY A 71 11.34 8.65 -2.79
C GLY A 71 9.85 8.39 -2.90
N VAL A 72 9.34 7.48 -2.07
CA VAL A 72 7.92 7.10 -2.03
C VAL A 72 7.35 7.19 -0.62
N ASP A 73 6.04 7.36 -0.52
CA ASP A 73 5.27 7.27 0.71
C ASP A 73 4.40 6.03 0.70
N LEU A 74 4.23 5.39 1.85
CA LEU A 74 3.35 4.24 2.01
C LEU A 74 2.35 4.45 3.14
N HIS A 75 1.11 4.05 2.90
CA HIS A 75 0.05 3.95 3.90
C HIS A 75 -0.52 2.53 3.92
N ARG A 76 -1.07 2.16 5.08
CA ARG A 76 -1.81 0.91 5.27
C ARG A 76 -3.14 1.17 5.95
N HIS A 77 -4.17 0.44 5.53
CA HIS A 77 -5.30 0.13 6.40
C HIS A 77 -5.40 -1.38 6.63
N PHE A 78 -5.49 -1.80 7.89
CA PHE A 78 -5.78 -3.18 8.29
C PHE A 78 -6.76 -3.15 9.45
N ALA A 79 -8.04 -3.48 9.18
CA ALA A 79 -9.12 -3.30 10.16
C ALA A 79 -8.86 -3.89 11.56
N PRO A 80 -8.21 -5.06 11.72
CA PRO A 80 -7.91 -5.61 13.04
C PRO A 80 -6.95 -4.76 13.90
N SER A 81 -6.05 -3.97 13.29
CA SER A 81 -5.11 -3.11 14.03
C SER A 81 -5.45 -1.63 13.97
N ASP A 82 -5.97 -1.17 12.84
CA ASP A 82 -6.13 0.25 12.54
C ASP A 82 -7.58 0.72 12.80
N GLY A 83 -8.53 -0.21 12.92
CA GLY A 83 -9.93 0.05 13.22
C GLY A 83 -10.86 -0.04 12.01
N ALA A 84 -12.16 -0.08 12.29
CA ALA A 84 -13.21 -0.08 11.28
C ALA A 84 -13.34 1.32 10.61
N PRO A 85 -13.95 1.39 9.41
CA PRO A 85 -14.28 2.68 8.80
C PRO A 85 -15.11 3.56 9.74
N ALA A 86 -14.87 4.86 9.70
CA ALA A 86 -15.63 5.85 10.44
C ALA A 86 -17.06 6.00 9.86
N ALA A 87 -17.94 6.66 10.61
CA ALA A 87 -19.33 6.86 10.21
C ALA A 87 -19.51 7.66 8.91
N ASP A 88 -18.50 8.45 8.53
CA ASP A 88 -18.45 9.20 7.26
C ASP A 88 -17.90 8.38 6.07
N GLY A 89 -17.57 7.10 6.30
CA GLY A 89 -17.02 6.19 5.30
C GLY A 89 -15.51 6.27 5.12
N THR A 90 -14.81 7.12 5.87
CA THR A 90 -13.34 7.19 5.82
C THR A 90 -12.70 6.00 6.52
N TYR A 91 -11.56 5.55 5.99
CA TYR A 91 -10.78 4.46 6.55
C TYR A 91 -9.61 5.02 7.36
N PRO A 92 -9.32 4.49 8.56
CA PRO A 92 -8.19 4.95 9.37
C PRO A 92 -6.85 4.44 8.81
N PHE A 93 -6.37 5.06 7.73
CA PHE A 93 -5.07 4.72 7.15
C PHE A 93 -3.92 5.18 8.06
N LYS A 94 -3.02 4.26 8.38
CA LYS A 94 -1.75 4.53 9.04
C LYS A 94 -0.69 4.89 8.00
N TYR A 95 0.01 5.99 8.20
CA TYR A 95 1.21 6.33 7.45
C TYR A 95 2.39 5.45 7.93
N LEU A 96 3.04 4.77 6.99
CA LEU A 96 4.13 3.84 7.23
C LEU A 96 5.52 4.43 6.90
N GLY A 97 5.59 5.71 6.53
CA GLY A 97 6.84 6.38 6.21
C GLY A 97 7.26 6.22 4.75
N ARG A 98 8.57 6.19 4.55
CA ARG A 98 9.26 6.10 3.24
C ARG A 98 10.12 4.84 3.21
N PRO A 99 9.54 3.68 2.83
CA PRO A 99 10.24 2.39 2.92
C PRO A 99 11.41 2.27 1.95
N ASP A 100 11.44 3.06 0.88
CA ASP A 100 12.54 3.11 -0.09
C ASP A 100 13.71 4.01 0.36
N GLY A 101 13.77 4.31 1.65
CA GLY A 101 14.87 5.04 2.26
C GLY A 101 14.58 6.52 2.45
N CYS A 102 15.35 7.10 3.37
CA CYS A 102 15.24 8.51 3.73
C CYS A 102 16.33 9.38 3.13
N GLY A 103 17.34 8.73 2.53
CA GLY A 103 18.34 9.35 1.70
C GLY A 103 19.76 8.93 1.94
N ILE A 104 20.54 8.81 0.87
CA ILE A 104 21.97 8.45 0.95
C ILE A 104 22.80 9.49 1.74
N PHE A 105 22.25 10.70 1.89
CA PHE A 105 22.86 11.81 2.64
C PHE A 105 22.09 12.18 3.90
N ALA A 106 21.03 11.44 4.25
CA ALA A 106 20.17 11.78 5.38
C ALA A 106 20.64 11.06 6.65
N ALA A 107 20.73 11.81 7.76
CA ALA A 107 20.93 11.23 9.10
C ALA A 107 19.57 10.82 9.70
N GLY A 108 18.90 9.87 9.05
CA GLY A 108 17.54 9.44 9.39
C GLY A 108 16.44 10.13 8.57
N CYS A 109 15.18 9.83 8.90
CA CYS A 109 14.00 10.27 8.13
C CYS A 109 13.51 11.69 8.44
N ASP A 110 14.20 12.37 9.35
CA ASP A 110 13.86 13.73 9.77
C ASP A 110 14.34 14.79 8.75
N VAL A 111 15.32 14.43 7.91
CA VAL A 111 15.86 15.31 6.86
C VAL A 111 15.35 14.86 5.49
N VAL A 112 14.36 15.59 4.98
CA VAL A 112 13.73 15.33 3.68
C VAL A 112 14.47 16.08 2.57
N GLY A 113 14.91 15.38 1.52
CA GLY A 113 15.40 16.03 0.30
C GLY A 113 16.02 15.15 -0.78
N VAL A 114 16.65 14.03 -0.43
CA VAL A 114 17.23 13.10 -1.42
C VAL A 114 17.13 11.67 -0.88
N ALA A 115 16.04 10.96 -1.11
CA ALA A 115 15.89 9.51 -0.99
C ALA A 115 16.56 8.72 -2.12
N GLU A 116 16.66 7.42 -1.88
CA GLU A 116 17.17 6.44 -2.83
C GLU A 116 16.13 6.04 -3.87
N GLY A 117 15.05 6.78 -4.13
CA GLY A 117 14.00 6.29 -5.04
C GLY A 117 13.05 7.38 -5.54
N GLY A 118 11.87 6.92 -5.98
CA GLY A 118 10.76 7.79 -6.38
C GLY A 118 10.66 8.11 -7.87
N GLY A 119 11.35 7.37 -8.75
CA GLY A 119 11.10 7.47 -10.19
C GLY A 119 9.88 6.69 -10.66
N ASP A 120 9.65 5.56 -10.01
CA ASP A 120 8.54 4.63 -10.19
C ASP A 120 8.43 3.78 -8.91
N VAL A 121 7.32 3.06 -8.69
CA VAL A 121 7.15 2.20 -7.53
C VAL A 121 6.25 1.00 -7.80
N ASP A 122 6.69 -0.16 -7.35
CA ASP A 122 5.92 -1.40 -7.36
C ASP A 122 5.80 -1.96 -5.94
N ILE A 123 4.60 -2.45 -5.60
CA ILE A 123 4.34 -3.15 -4.34
C ILE A 123 3.70 -4.51 -4.59
N ALA A 124 4.17 -5.52 -3.86
CA ALA A 124 3.65 -6.88 -3.94
C ALA A 124 3.44 -7.47 -2.56
N VAL A 125 2.35 -8.22 -2.39
CA VAL A 125 2.05 -8.97 -1.17
C VAL A 125 1.97 -10.44 -1.53
N ASN A 126 2.69 -11.29 -0.81
CA ASN A 126 2.66 -12.73 -1.03
C ASN A 126 1.44 -13.41 -0.38
N PHE A 127 1.28 -14.72 -0.59
CA PHE A 127 0.18 -15.54 -0.07
C PHE A 127 0.74 -16.67 0.79
N PRO A 128 1.10 -16.43 2.07
CA PRO A 128 1.62 -17.46 2.93
C PRO A 128 0.51 -18.43 3.37
N ALA A 129 0.84 -19.70 3.59
CA ALA A 129 -0.11 -20.70 4.12
C ALA A 129 -0.55 -20.39 5.57
N SER A 130 0.30 -19.70 6.33
CA SER A 130 0.04 -19.21 7.68
C SER A 130 0.94 -18.02 8.00
N GLY A 131 0.49 -17.11 8.87
CA GLY A 131 1.28 -15.97 9.33
C GLY A 131 0.96 -14.67 8.60
N VAL A 132 1.84 -13.68 8.75
CA VAL A 132 1.68 -12.34 8.14
C VAL A 132 2.23 -12.37 6.71
N PRO A 133 1.47 -11.88 5.71
CA PRO A 133 1.98 -11.70 4.36
C PRO A 133 3.19 -10.76 4.31
N ASN A 134 4.20 -11.15 3.54
CA ASN A 134 5.34 -10.30 3.22
C ASN A 134 4.91 -9.25 2.19
N LEU A 135 5.09 -7.97 2.56
CA LEU A 135 4.95 -6.82 1.67
C LEU A 135 6.33 -6.48 1.11
N ALA A 136 6.54 -6.69 -0.19
CA ALA A 136 7.71 -6.22 -0.91
C ALA A 136 7.41 -4.86 -1.56
N LEU A 137 8.40 -3.99 -1.59
CA LEU A 137 8.36 -2.69 -2.28
C LEU A 137 9.65 -2.52 -3.07
N THR A 138 9.52 -2.06 -4.31
CA THR A 138 10.64 -1.62 -5.14
C THR A 138 10.36 -0.24 -5.70
N SER A 139 11.37 0.62 -5.77
CA SER A 139 11.25 1.94 -6.41
C SER A 139 12.43 2.23 -7.33
N LEU A 140 12.16 2.95 -8.41
CA LEU A 140 13.19 3.38 -9.36
C LEU A 140 14.03 4.49 -8.72
N THR A 141 15.36 4.30 -8.76
CA THR A 141 16.37 5.24 -8.26
C THR A 141 17.27 5.76 -9.36
N LEU A 142 17.93 6.90 -9.11
CA LEU A 142 18.81 7.52 -10.09
C LEU A 142 20.07 6.67 -10.36
N VAL A 143 20.67 6.10 -9.31
CA VAL A 143 21.84 5.20 -9.38
C VAL A 143 21.81 4.27 -8.17
N PRO A 144 22.01 2.93 -8.33
CA PRO A 144 22.30 2.18 -9.56
C PRO A 144 21.07 1.73 -10.36
N GLY A 145 19.84 1.92 -9.90
CA GLY A 145 18.64 1.75 -10.73
C GLY A 145 17.38 1.39 -9.96
N VAL A 146 17.42 0.38 -9.07
CA VAL A 146 16.24 -0.04 -8.31
C VAL A 146 16.58 -0.24 -6.84
N THR A 147 15.82 0.43 -5.98
CA THR A 147 15.84 0.22 -4.53
C THR A 147 14.78 -0.78 -4.13
N GLY A 148 15.10 -1.74 -3.26
CA GLY A 148 14.17 -2.75 -2.79
C GLY A 148 14.16 -2.89 -1.28
N THR A 149 12.98 -3.07 -0.70
CA THR A 149 12.78 -3.39 0.72
C THR A 149 11.59 -4.32 0.90
N HIS A 150 11.43 -4.91 2.07
CA HIS A 150 10.23 -5.63 2.42
C HIS A 150 9.89 -5.55 3.91
N SER A 151 8.65 -5.89 4.23
CA SER A 151 8.13 -6.01 5.59
C SER A 151 7.43 -7.35 5.77
N ALA A 152 7.70 -8.01 6.90
CA ALA A 152 7.04 -9.24 7.33
C ALA A 152 6.06 -9.02 8.50
N ASP A 153 5.75 -7.76 8.82
CA ASP A 153 4.90 -7.37 9.96
C ASP A 153 3.84 -6.31 9.58
N ARG A 154 3.38 -6.37 8.33
CA ARG A 154 2.40 -5.44 7.74
C ARG A 154 2.90 -3.99 7.65
N GLY A 155 4.19 -3.78 7.51
CA GLY A 155 4.79 -2.46 7.35
C GLY A 155 5.00 -1.71 8.67
N GLU A 156 5.00 -2.42 9.80
CA GLU A 156 5.45 -1.83 11.07
C GLU A 156 6.97 -1.60 11.03
N ASN A 157 7.71 -2.54 10.45
CA ASN A 157 9.14 -2.42 10.19
C ASN A 157 9.45 -2.89 8.76
N PHE A 158 10.45 -2.25 8.16
CA PHE A 158 11.01 -2.61 6.86
C PHE A 158 12.47 -3.03 7.03
N THR A 159 12.93 -3.92 6.17
CA THR A 159 14.37 -4.16 6.02
C THR A 159 15.08 -2.88 5.55
N ASP A 160 16.38 -2.78 5.82
CA ASP A 160 17.19 -1.74 5.23
C ASP A 160 17.03 -1.75 3.70
N PRO A 161 16.79 -0.59 3.06
CA PRO A 161 16.66 -0.53 1.61
C PRO A 161 17.95 -1.03 0.94
N ASN A 162 17.81 -1.93 -0.03
CA ASN A 162 18.89 -2.32 -0.92
C ASN A 162 18.84 -1.45 -2.18
N PRO A 163 19.74 -0.48 -2.38
CA PRO A 163 19.71 0.41 -3.55
C PRO A 163 20.10 -0.27 -4.87
N ALA A 164 20.52 -1.55 -4.83
CA ALA A 164 20.88 -2.36 -5.99
C ALA A 164 20.08 -3.67 -6.00
N ALA A 165 18.75 -3.57 -5.99
CA ALA A 165 17.86 -4.72 -5.93
C ALA A 165 17.63 -5.43 -7.28
N ALA A 166 18.07 -4.83 -8.40
CA ALA A 166 17.95 -5.36 -9.76
C ALA A 166 19.26 -5.93 -10.30
#